data_AF-A0ABD5WI85-F1
#
_entry.id   AF-A0ABD5WI85-F1
#
_cell.length_a   1.000
_cell.length_b   1.000
_cell.length_c   1.000
_cell.angle_alpha   90.00
_cell.angle_beta   90.00
_cell.angle_gamma   90.00
#
_symmetry.space_group_name_H-M   'P 1'
#
loop_
_entity.id
_entity.type
_entity.pdbx_description
1 polymer ?
#
loop_
_entity_poly.entity_id
_entity_poly.type
_entity_poly.pdbx_seq_one_letter_code
_entity_poly.pdbx_strand_id
1 'polypeptide(L)'
;MGPASGGPTPRSAAWSAYLENLRWVLEEVELLLSNMDADTLVVSSDHGEAFGEWGLYGHYRHVPIPVLKNVPWVELSATDSGEYEPAVEAKSVDVTDDDVEQRLSALGYK
;
A
#
# COMPACT_ATOMS: atom_id res chain seq x y z
N MET A 1 -26.94 -4.85 37.09
CA MET A 1 -25.93 -4.36 36.11
C MET A 1 -25.44 -5.59 35.37
N GLY A 2 -26.10 -5.95 34.26
CA GLY A 2 -25.80 -7.18 33.50
C GLY A 2 -24.51 -7.02 32.68
N PRO A 3 -23.84 -8.13 32.30
CA PRO A 3 -22.60 -8.06 31.55
C PRO A 3 -22.87 -7.40 30.19
N ALA A 4 -22.05 -6.42 29.82
CA ALA A 4 -22.03 -5.90 28.46
C ALA A 4 -21.76 -7.07 27.52
N SER A 5 -22.71 -7.34 26.62
CA SER A 5 -22.60 -8.33 25.55
C SER A 5 -21.31 -8.14 24.77
N GLY A 6 -20.45 -9.17 24.77
CA GLY A 6 -19.09 -9.15 24.22
C GLY A 6 -19.04 -9.15 22.70
N GLY A 7 -19.31 -8.00 22.08
CA GLY A 7 -19.00 -7.73 20.68
C GLY A 7 -17.71 -6.91 20.53
N PRO A 8 -17.05 -6.94 19.36
CA PRO A 8 -15.88 -6.10 19.12
C PRO A 8 -16.26 -4.62 19.21
N THR A 9 -15.41 -3.85 19.89
CA THR A 9 -15.47 -2.37 19.85
C THR A 9 -15.19 -1.88 18.42
N PRO A 10 -15.63 -0.66 18.05
CA PRO A 10 -15.31 -0.08 16.74
C PRO A 10 -13.81 -0.08 16.43
N ARG A 11 -12.96 0.21 17.43
CA ARG A 11 -11.50 0.17 17.27
C ARG A 11 -11.00 -1.25 16.96
N SER A 12 -11.42 -2.24 17.73
CA SER A 12 -11.01 -3.63 17.49
C SER A 12 -11.53 -4.17 16.16
N ALA A 13 -12.72 -3.75 15.72
CA ALA A 13 -13.25 -4.11 14.42
C ALA A 13 -12.42 -3.49 13.29
N ALA A 14 -12.08 -2.21 13.38
CA ALA A 14 -11.21 -1.53 12.41
C ALA A 14 -9.80 -2.18 12.37
N TRP A 15 -9.25 -2.54 13.53
CA TRP A 15 -7.97 -3.24 13.61
C TRP A 15 -8.00 -4.61 12.94
N SER A 16 -9.07 -5.40 13.17
CA SER A 16 -9.24 -6.69 12.48
C SER A 16 -9.32 -6.52 10.96
N ALA A 17 -10.10 -5.55 10.48
CA ALA A 17 -10.21 -5.25 9.06
C ALA A 17 -8.86 -4.79 8.45
N TYR A 18 -8.06 -4.02 9.19
CA TYR A 18 -6.71 -3.63 8.77
C TYR A 18 -5.79 -4.84 8.62
N LEU A 19 -5.83 -5.79 9.55
CA LEU A 19 -5.07 -7.04 9.44
C LEU A 19 -5.55 -7.92 8.29
N GLU A 20 -6.85 -7.94 7.99
CA GLU A 20 -7.39 -8.64 6.83
C GLU A 20 -6.89 -8.02 5.52
N ASN A 21 -6.92 -6.69 5.40
CA ASN A 21 -6.34 -5.98 4.25
C ASN A 21 -4.85 -6.30 4.11
N LEU A 22 -4.10 -6.33 5.21
CA LEU A 22 -2.67 -6.66 5.17
C LEU A 22 -2.45 -8.08 4.61
N ARG A 23 -3.26 -9.06 5.01
CA ARG A 23 -3.15 -10.43 4.48
C ARG A 23 -3.37 -10.47 2.97
N TRP A 24 -4.38 -9.76 2.46
CA TRP A 24 -4.61 -9.68 1.02
C TRP A 24 -3.42 -9.07 0.28
N VAL A 25 -2.84 -7.99 0.80
CA VAL A 25 -1.64 -7.39 0.18
C VAL A 25 -0.45 -8.34 0.21
N LEU A 26 -0.29 -9.13 1.28
CA LEU A 26 0.79 -10.10 1.37
C LEU A 26 0.63 -11.25 0.35
N GLU A 27 -0.59 -11.65 0.01
CA GLU A 27 -0.85 -12.59 -1.09
C GLU A 27 -0.40 -12.02 -2.44
N GLU A 28 -0.64 -10.73 -2.70
CA GLU A 28 -0.16 -10.06 -3.92
C GLU A 28 1.38 -9.91 -3.94
N VAL A 29 2.00 -9.68 -2.78
CA VAL A 29 3.46 -9.67 -2.65
C VAL A 29 4.02 -11.07 -2.96
N GLU A 30 3.40 -12.14 -2.48
CA GLU A 30 3.79 -13.52 -2.80
C GLU A 30 3.69 -13.82 -4.31
N LEU A 31 2.65 -13.32 -4.96
CA LEU A 31 2.53 -13.40 -6.42
C LEU A 31 3.70 -12.65 -7.10
N LEU A 32 4.01 -11.42 -6.68
CA LEU A 32 5.15 -10.67 -7.23
C LEU A 32 6.49 -11.39 -7.03
N LEU A 33 6.73 -11.98 -5.86
CA LEU A 33 7.96 -12.72 -5.56
C LEU A 33 8.17 -13.95 -6.45
N SER A 34 7.09 -14.51 -6.99
CA SER A 34 7.11 -15.66 -7.91
C SER A 34 7.09 -15.26 -9.39
N ASN A 35 7.16 -13.96 -9.71
CA ASN A 35 7.03 -13.43 -11.09
C ASN A 35 8.15 -12.45 -11.47
N MET A 36 9.26 -12.45 -10.72
CA MET A 36 10.45 -11.67 -11.07
C MET A 36 11.71 -12.27 -10.45
N ASP A 37 12.86 -12.05 -11.10
CA ASP A 37 14.17 -12.39 -10.55
C ASP A 37 14.80 -11.20 -9.83
N ALA A 38 15.10 -11.36 -8.55
CA ALA A 38 15.82 -10.36 -7.77
C ALA A 38 16.64 -10.99 -6.63
N ASP A 39 17.96 -10.77 -6.66
CA ASP A 39 18.85 -11.12 -5.53
C ASP A 39 18.55 -10.27 -4.28
N THR A 40 18.03 -9.07 -4.47
CA THR A 40 17.62 -8.16 -3.40
C THR A 40 16.35 -7.44 -3.79
N LEU A 41 15.29 -7.69 -3.03
CA LEU A 41 14.00 -7.02 -3.11
C LEU A 41 13.68 -6.42 -1.74
N VAL A 42 13.23 -5.17 -1.72
CA VAL A 42 12.81 -4.49 -0.48
C VAL A 42 11.31 -4.21 -0.56
N VAL A 43 10.56 -4.70 0.43
CA VAL A 43 9.16 -4.32 0.65
C VAL A 43 9.11 -3.29 1.76
N SER A 44 8.49 -2.15 1.46
CA SER A 44 8.26 -1.05 2.39
C SER A 44 6.89 -0.43 2.15
N SER A 45 6.57 0.62 2.91
CA SER A 45 5.33 1.37 2.78
C SER A 45 5.64 2.87 2.78
N ASP A 46 4.79 3.65 2.12
CA ASP A 46 4.88 5.10 2.05
C ASP A 46 4.49 5.77 3.39
N HIS A 47 3.61 5.15 4.17
CA HIS A 47 3.21 5.63 5.49
C HIS A 47 2.67 4.52 6.41
N GLY A 48 2.53 4.83 7.70
CA GLY A 48 1.76 4.02 8.64
C GLY A 48 0.31 4.51 8.80
N GLU A 49 -0.42 3.92 9.74
CA GLU A 49 -1.86 4.18 9.95
C GLU A 49 -2.16 4.33 11.45
N ALA A 50 -2.85 5.39 11.86
CA ALA A 50 -3.22 5.61 13.26
C ALA A 50 -4.57 4.96 13.60
N PHE A 51 -4.67 4.37 14.80
CA PHE A 51 -5.85 3.71 15.37
C PHE A 51 -6.24 4.31 16.73
N GLY A 52 -6.10 5.62 16.88
CA GLY A 52 -6.47 6.38 18.07
C GLY A 52 -5.30 7.03 18.79
N GLU A 53 -4.06 6.88 18.30
CA GLU A 53 -2.89 7.58 18.83
C GLU A 53 -3.15 9.09 18.78
N TRP A 54 -3.05 9.76 19.93
CA TRP A 54 -3.35 11.19 20.06
C TRP A 54 -4.76 11.59 19.62
N GLY A 55 -5.71 10.65 19.63
CA GLY A 55 -7.08 10.86 19.15
C GLY A 55 -7.22 10.84 17.63
N LEU A 56 -6.19 10.45 16.88
CA LEU A 56 -6.18 10.41 15.43
C LEU A 56 -6.48 9.00 14.90
N TYR A 57 -7.28 8.94 13.84
CA TYR A 57 -7.56 7.75 13.04
C TYR A 57 -7.33 8.10 11.58
N GLY A 58 -6.56 7.31 10.83
CA GLY A 58 -6.14 7.71 9.48
C GLY A 58 -4.64 7.98 9.35
N HIS A 59 -4.28 8.49 8.18
CA HIS A 59 -2.98 9.08 7.87
C HIS A 59 -3.15 10.51 7.33
N TYR A 60 -3.25 11.49 8.23
CA TYR A 60 -3.38 12.90 7.82
C TYR A 60 -2.03 13.52 7.41
N ARG A 61 -2.06 14.36 6.38
CA ARG A 61 -0.87 15.10 5.92
C ARG A 61 -0.35 16.01 7.04
N HIS A 62 0.97 16.16 7.09
CA HIS A 62 1.69 17.05 8.01
C HIS A 62 1.58 16.69 9.50
N VAL A 63 1.17 15.47 9.85
CA VAL A 63 1.16 14.98 11.24
C VAL A 63 2.48 14.25 11.55
N PRO A 64 3.35 14.78 12.43
CA PRO A 64 4.70 14.25 12.62
C PRO A 64 4.79 13.12 13.66
N ILE A 65 3.76 12.30 13.83
CA ILE A 65 3.75 11.22 14.83
C ILE A 65 4.47 9.96 14.31
N PRO A 66 5.21 9.21 15.16
CA PRO A 66 5.97 8.05 14.72
C PRO A 66 5.12 6.95 14.06
N VAL A 67 3.88 6.72 14.52
CA VAL A 67 3.01 5.66 13.98
C VAL A 67 2.68 5.84 12.49
N LEU A 68 2.78 7.07 11.95
CA LEU A 68 2.55 7.35 10.53
C LEU A 68 3.84 7.33 9.69
N LYS A 69 5.02 7.24 10.31
CA LYS A 69 6.32 7.37 9.63
C LYS A 69 7.21 6.14 9.80
N ASN A 70 7.01 5.37 10.86
CA ASN A 70 7.74 4.14 11.09
C ASN A 70 7.09 3.04 10.27
N VAL A 71 7.64 2.82 9.08
CA VAL A 71 7.17 1.84 8.10
C VAL A 71 8.06 0.60 8.10
N PRO A 72 7.56 -0.56 7.67
CA PRO A 72 8.38 -1.74 7.51
C PRO A 72 9.50 -1.52 6.49
N TRP A 73 10.64 -2.18 6.72
CA TRP A 73 11.71 -2.37 5.73
C TRP A 73 12.05 -3.86 5.75
N VAL A 74 11.55 -4.59 4.77
CA VAL A 74 11.68 -6.05 4.70
C VAL A 74 12.51 -6.40 3.48
N GLU A 75 13.69 -6.99 3.72
CA GLU A 75 14.58 -7.47 2.67
C GLU A 75 14.27 -8.93 2.35
N LEU A 76 14.16 -9.23 1.05
CA LEU A 76 13.76 -10.51 0.48
C LEU A 76 14.59 -10.79 -0.79
N SER A 77 14.41 -11.98 -1.35
CA SER A 77 14.80 -12.34 -2.72
C SER A 77 13.58 -12.86 -3.47
N ALA A 78 13.62 -12.78 -4.80
CA ALA A 78 12.55 -13.23 -5.68
C ALA A 78 13.11 -14.12 -6.81
N THR A 79 12.31 -15.06 -7.29
CA THR A 79 12.65 -15.91 -8.43
C THR A 79 11.40 -16.13 -9.26
N ASP A 80 11.49 -15.85 -10.55
CA ASP A 80 10.38 -16.03 -11.47
C ASP A 80 10.10 -17.53 -11.67
N SER A 81 8.87 -17.97 -11.40
CA SER A 81 8.42 -19.34 -11.65
C SER A 81 7.99 -19.55 -13.10
N GLY A 82 7.64 -18.48 -13.82
CA GLY A 82 7.04 -18.52 -15.15
C GLY A 82 5.61 -19.08 -15.18
N GLU A 83 4.94 -19.19 -14.03
CA GLU A 83 3.59 -19.79 -13.92
C GLU A 83 2.46 -18.78 -14.10
N TYR A 84 2.74 -17.48 -14.06
CA TYR A 84 1.75 -16.41 -14.18
C TYR A 84 2.19 -15.37 -15.22
N GLU A 85 1.28 -15.05 -16.14
CA GLU A 85 1.46 -14.00 -17.12
C GLU A 85 0.36 -12.95 -16.88
N PRO A 86 0.71 -11.70 -16.53
CA PRO A 86 -0.27 -10.67 -16.24
C PRO A 86 -1.07 -10.31 -17.50
N ALA A 87 -2.40 -10.34 -17.38
CA ALA A 87 -3.29 -9.85 -18.44
C ALA A 87 -3.30 -8.31 -18.43
N VAL A 88 -2.44 -7.70 -19.24
CA VAL A 88 -2.40 -6.24 -19.37
C VAL A 88 -3.35 -5.78 -20.49
N GLU A 89 -4.52 -5.29 -20.11
CA GLU A 89 -5.38 -4.50 -21.01
C GLU A 89 -4.74 -3.12 -21.16
N ALA A 90 -3.82 -2.98 -22.11
CA ALA A 90 -3.27 -1.68 -22.46
C ALA A 90 -4.40 -0.81 -23.03
N LYS A 91 -4.97 0.08 -22.20
CA LYS A 91 -5.76 1.18 -22.72
C LYS A 91 -4.82 2.03 -23.56
N SER A 92 -4.95 1.95 -24.88
CA SER A 92 -4.38 2.94 -25.78
C SER A 92 -5.01 4.28 -25.43
N VAL A 93 -4.32 5.06 -24.60
CA VAL A 93 -4.65 6.46 -24.40
C VAL A 93 -3.95 7.19 -25.53
N ASP A 94 -4.71 7.70 -26.49
CA ASP A 94 -4.18 8.66 -27.47
C ASP A 94 -3.81 9.93 -26.69
N VAL A 95 -2.57 9.99 -26.22
CA VAL A 95 -2.02 11.19 -25.59
C VAL A 95 -1.53 12.08 -26.73
N THR A 96 -2.07 13.29 -26.82
CA THR A 96 -1.63 14.26 -27.82
C THR A 96 -0.31 14.91 -27.40
N ASP A 97 0.45 15.44 -28.35
CA ASP A 97 1.66 16.19 -28.04
C ASP A 97 1.36 17.39 -27.11
N ASP A 98 0.19 18.02 -27.27
CA ASP A 98 -0.29 19.09 -26.38
C ASP A 98 -0.47 18.61 -24.94
N ASP A 99 -1.00 17.39 -24.73
CA ASP A 99 -1.13 16.79 -23.40
C ASP A 99 0.24 16.52 -22.77
N VAL A 100 1.22 16.12 -23.58
CA VAL A 100 2.60 15.90 -23.13
C VAL A 100 3.24 17.22 -22.74
N GLU A 101 3.18 18.24 -23.60
CA GLU A 101 3.74 19.57 -23.32
C GLU A 101 3.13 20.20 -22.07
N GLN A 102 1.81 20.08 -21.90
CA GLN A 102 1.13 20.63 -20.72
C GLN A 102 1.59 19.93 -19.43
N ARG A 103 1.77 18.60 -19.45
CA ARG A 103 2.30 17.83 -18.31
C ARG A 103 3.76 18.21 -18.02
N LEU A 104 4.59 18.33 -19.04
CA LEU A 104 5.99 18.71 -18.90
C LEU A 104 6.14 20.14 -18.35
N SER A 105 5.32 21.08 -18.83
CA SER A 105 5.28 22.44 -18.31
C SER A 105 4.83 22.49 -16.84
N ALA A 106 3.85 21.67 -16.43
CA ALA A 106 3.42 21.57 -15.03
C ALA A 106 4.54 21.04 -14.11
N LEU A 107 5.46 20.23 -14.66
CA LEU A 107 6.67 19.76 -13.99
C LEU A 107 7.85 20.75 -14.09
N GLY A 108 7.69 21.87 -14.80
CA GLY A 108 8.69 22.92 -14.94
C GLY A 108 9.70 22.72 -16.06
N TYR A 109 9.49 21.73 -16.94
CA TYR A 109 10.27 21.57 -18.18
C TYR A 109 9.78 22.56 -19.25
N LYS A 110 10.70 23.00 -20.11
CA LYS A 110 10.45 23.89 -21.26
C LYS A 110 10.82 23.21 -22.56
#